data_AF-A0A6B3C089-F1
#
_entry.id   AF-A0A6B3C089-F1
#
_cell.length_a   1.000
_cell.length_b   1.000
_cell.length_c   1.000
_cell.angle_alpha   90.00
_cell.angle_beta   90.00
_cell.angle_gamma   90.00
#
_symmetry.space_group_name_H-M   'P 1'
#
loop_
_entity.id
_entity.type
_entity.pdbx_description
1 polymer ?
#
loop_
_entity_poly.entity_id
_entity_poly.type
_entity_poly.pdbx_seq_one_letter_code
_entity_poly.pdbx_strand_id
1 'polypeptide(L)'
;MASSSDASSSAGSNPEQPGSGNAFEGAGATGSTNVSEFFQGAGKGTERRGRVRARRAAVMAVPATLVAATLAVLTAQGALGVQFAISGMPFTVTATEMKGDGFEQFGALDHMIEGSPNEGDTGGQVLVITTAIKTATITKLCQSVDLGGINLLIKAGGNGTPVSATDLTLDGTEQSGDASFTNIEIGNDASTLDKAGVKGPAGVFSQQADTIRIANLRSTNYATTAAVFKLPGLKLSFSDTGC
;
A
#
# COMPACT_ATOMS: atom_id res chain seq x y z
N MET A 1 -32.36 47.44 8.70
CA MET A 1 -32.40 47.70 10.16
C MET A 1 -31.81 46.45 10.79
N ALA A 2 -30.58 46.49 11.32
CA ALA A 2 -30.16 47.12 12.58
C ALA A 2 -30.67 46.31 13.79
N SER A 3 -29.85 45.92 14.78
CA SER A 3 -28.49 46.33 15.19
C SER A 3 -27.58 45.07 15.39
N SER A 4 -26.25 45.08 15.55
CA SER A 4 -25.33 45.83 16.48
C SER A 4 -25.70 45.60 17.96
N SER A 5 -24.80 45.36 18.92
CA SER A 5 -23.35 45.64 19.04
C SER A 5 -22.61 44.43 19.69
N ASP A 6 -21.29 44.18 19.61
CA ASP A 6 -20.04 44.97 19.50
C ASP A 6 -19.34 45.30 20.86
N ALA A 7 -18.00 45.25 20.89
CA ALA A 7 -17.04 45.55 22.00
C ALA A 7 -17.04 44.65 23.29
N SER A 8 -15.95 44.51 24.06
CA SER A 8 -14.48 44.56 23.77
C SER A 8 -13.63 44.03 24.96
N SER A 9 -12.44 43.53 24.67
CA SER A 9 -11.17 43.52 25.45
C SER A 9 -11.16 43.72 27.00
N SER A 10 -10.47 42.82 27.71
CA SER A 10 -9.46 43.20 28.72
C SER A 10 -8.47 42.06 29.00
N ALA A 11 -7.25 42.40 29.45
CA ALA A 11 -6.24 41.45 29.94
C ALA A 11 -6.12 41.57 31.47
N GLY A 12 -5.80 40.47 32.16
CA GLY A 12 -5.79 40.44 33.63
C GLY A 12 -4.85 39.38 34.22
N SER A 13 -3.85 39.87 34.95
CA SER A 13 -2.71 39.21 35.58
C SER A 13 -2.97 37.96 36.45
N ASN A 14 -1.91 37.15 36.59
CA ASN A 14 -1.75 36.04 37.54
C ASN A 14 -1.57 36.51 39.00
N PRO A 15 -1.85 35.66 40.01
CA PRO A 15 -1.12 35.68 41.28
C PRO A 15 -0.60 34.29 41.74
N GLU A 16 0.44 34.29 42.58
CA GLU A 16 1.16 33.12 43.11
C GLU A 16 0.81 32.77 44.58
N GLN A 17 1.17 31.55 45.02
CA GLN A 17 1.72 31.12 46.35
C GLN A 17 1.34 29.64 46.68
N PRO A 18 1.92 28.93 47.69
CA PRO A 18 3.27 28.96 48.33
C PRO A 18 3.97 27.55 48.26
N GLY A 19 5.13 27.24 48.87
CA GLY A 19 6.15 28.07 49.54
C GLY A 19 7.04 27.40 50.64
N SER A 20 7.36 26.09 50.61
CA SER A 20 8.31 25.43 51.55
C SER A 20 9.15 24.35 50.84
N GLY A 21 10.42 24.03 51.16
CA GLY A 21 11.35 24.33 52.26
C GLY A 21 12.24 23.09 52.46
N ASN A 22 13.56 23.10 52.72
CA ASN A 22 14.45 24.13 53.27
C ASN A 22 15.88 24.08 52.66
N ALA A 23 16.64 25.18 52.83
CA ALA A 23 18.06 25.37 53.27
C ALA A 23 19.16 24.32 52.96
N PHE A 24 20.46 24.63 52.78
CA PHE A 24 21.32 25.86 52.78
C PHE A 24 22.68 25.49 52.10
N GLU A 25 23.69 26.33 51.83
CA GLU A 25 23.97 27.77 52.10
C GLU A 25 24.37 28.47 50.76
N GLY A 26 25.35 29.37 50.52
CA GLY A 26 26.42 30.08 51.24
C GLY A 26 27.84 29.55 50.97
N ALA A 27 28.81 30.24 50.37
CA ALA A 27 28.91 31.47 49.55
C ALA A 27 30.20 31.29 48.67
N GLY A 28 30.58 32.05 47.64
CA GLY A 28 30.16 33.32 47.02
C GLY A 28 31.26 33.75 46.00
N ALA A 29 31.08 34.91 45.34
CA ALA A 29 32.09 35.85 44.78
C ALA A 29 33.47 35.34 44.23
N THR A 30 34.04 35.82 43.12
CA THR A 30 33.70 36.89 42.15
C THR A 30 34.67 36.79 40.95
N GLY A 31 34.34 37.42 39.82
CA GLY A 31 35.38 37.99 38.94
C GLY A 31 35.47 37.46 37.51
N SER A 32 35.47 38.41 36.59
CA SER A 32 35.94 38.36 35.20
C SER A 32 37.40 37.86 35.07
N THR A 33 37.95 37.52 33.89
CA THR A 33 37.82 38.21 32.59
C THR A 33 38.38 37.38 31.41
N ASN A 34 38.13 37.85 30.19
CA ASN A 34 38.91 37.68 28.94
C ASN A 34 38.76 36.40 28.10
N VAL A 35 38.19 36.61 26.91
CA VAL A 35 38.16 35.68 25.77
C VAL A 35 39.46 35.84 24.98
N SER A 36 40.55 35.20 25.42
CA SER A 36 41.85 35.29 24.73
C SER A 36 42.74 34.03 24.81
N GLU A 37 42.15 32.85 25.02
CA GLU A 37 42.82 31.54 24.88
C GLU A 37 42.26 30.70 23.71
N PHE A 38 41.65 31.36 22.71
CA PHE A 38 41.48 30.72 21.41
C PHE A 38 42.86 30.52 20.77
N PHE A 39 43.21 29.26 20.46
CA PHE A 39 44.54 28.78 20.04
C PHE A 39 45.61 28.96 21.15
N GLN A 40 46.05 27.95 21.90
CA GLN A 40 46.62 26.70 21.39
C GLN A 40 46.94 25.72 22.56
N GLY A 41 46.22 24.59 22.65
CA GLY A 41 46.47 23.56 23.69
C GLY A 41 46.03 22.17 23.23
N ALA A 42 46.99 21.30 22.93
CA ALA A 42 46.75 20.01 22.26
C ALA A 42 46.25 18.89 23.21
N GLY A 43 45.00 18.97 23.65
CA GLY A 43 44.32 17.85 24.31
C GLY A 43 43.72 16.87 23.31
N LYS A 44 44.21 15.61 23.25
CA LYS A 44 43.56 14.54 22.47
C LYS A 44 42.22 14.14 23.11
N GLY A 45 41.16 14.87 22.75
CA GLY A 45 39.77 14.49 23.01
C GLY A 45 39.47 13.15 22.35
N THR A 46 39.71 12.07 23.09
CA THR A 46 39.48 10.70 22.59
C THR A 46 37.98 10.48 22.53
N GLU A 47 37.41 10.40 21.33
CA GLU A 47 36.02 10.00 21.13
C GLU A 47 35.73 8.76 21.98
N ARG A 48 34.74 8.86 22.87
CA ARG A 48 34.28 7.70 23.67
C ARG A 48 33.42 6.78 22.78
N ARG A 49 34.04 6.25 21.72
CA ARG A 49 33.44 5.39 20.71
C ARG A 49 32.81 4.19 21.40
N GLY A 50 31.48 4.20 21.49
CA GLY A 50 30.71 3.30 22.35
C GLY A 50 30.97 1.84 22.03
N ARG A 51 31.67 1.13 22.92
CA ARG A 51 32.02 -0.28 22.72
C ARG A 51 30.78 -1.16 22.91
N VAL A 52 30.11 -1.49 21.80
CA VAL A 52 29.05 -2.50 21.76
C VAL A 52 29.58 -3.79 22.37
N ARG A 53 28.91 -4.28 23.42
CA ARG A 53 29.26 -5.56 24.06
C ARG A 53 28.80 -6.71 23.15
N ALA A 54 29.63 -7.08 22.16
CA ALA A 54 29.28 -8.03 21.09
C ALA A 54 28.54 -9.29 21.58
N ARG A 55 28.97 -9.90 22.69
CA ARG A 55 28.29 -11.08 23.29
C ARG A 55 26.85 -10.80 23.77
N ARG A 56 26.55 -9.58 24.26
CA ARG A 56 25.17 -9.16 24.60
C ARG A 56 24.38 -8.75 23.35
N ALA A 57 25.04 -8.11 22.38
CA ALA A 57 24.41 -7.78 21.10
C ALA A 57 23.94 -9.04 20.37
N ALA A 58 24.79 -10.07 20.27
CA ALA A 58 24.45 -11.37 19.67
C ALA A 58 23.26 -12.06 20.35
N VAL A 59 23.18 -12.02 21.69
CA VAL A 59 22.05 -12.60 22.45
C VAL A 59 20.69 -11.97 22.11
N MET A 60 20.67 -10.68 21.74
CA MET A 60 19.44 -10.01 21.27
C MET A 60 19.25 -10.13 19.75
N ALA A 61 20.35 -10.07 18.98
CA ALA A 61 20.32 -10.06 17.52
C ALA A 61 19.90 -11.43 16.95
N VAL A 62 20.42 -12.54 17.46
CA VAL A 62 20.08 -13.89 16.96
C VAL A 62 18.56 -14.16 17.01
N PRO A 63 17.86 -14.05 18.15
CA PRO A 63 16.41 -14.26 18.18
C PRO A 63 15.65 -13.22 17.34
N ALA A 64 16.09 -11.96 17.30
CA ALA A 64 15.46 -10.95 16.43
C ALA A 64 15.59 -11.29 14.93
N THR A 65 16.77 -11.77 14.49
CA THR A 65 16.97 -12.23 13.10
C THR A 65 16.21 -13.51 12.79
N LEU A 66 16.04 -14.42 13.76
CA LEU A 66 15.21 -15.62 13.58
C LEU A 66 13.73 -15.23 13.41
N VAL A 67 13.20 -14.36 14.27
CA VAL A 67 11.81 -13.86 14.16
C VAL A 67 11.61 -13.14 12.82
N ALA A 68 12.51 -12.24 12.43
CA ALA A 68 12.44 -11.55 11.14
C ALA A 68 12.49 -12.52 9.94
N ALA A 69 13.35 -13.54 9.99
CA ALA A 69 13.42 -14.57 8.95
C ALA A 69 12.14 -15.44 8.91
N THR A 70 11.58 -15.83 10.06
CA THR A 70 10.30 -16.58 10.08
C THR A 70 9.13 -15.76 9.56
N LEU A 71 9.05 -14.46 9.90
CA LEU A 71 8.02 -13.58 9.34
C LEU A 71 8.18 -13.44 7.82
N ALA A 72 9.41 -13.24 7.32
CA ALA A 72 9.68 -13.17 5.89
C ALA A 72 9.30 -14.47 5.14
N VAL A 73 9.56 -15.64 5.73
CA VAL A 73 9.15 -16.94 5.16
C VAL A 73 7.62 -17.09 5.18
N LEU A 74 6.94 -16.73 6.27
CA LEU A 74 5.49 -16.82 6.37
C LEU A 74 4.77 -15.86 5.41
N THR A 75 5.30 -14.66 5.19
CA THR A 75 4.81 -13.74 4.14
C THR A 75 5.07 -14.32 2.74
N ALA A 76 6.27 -14.86 2.48
CA ALA A 76 6.60 -15.49 1.20
C ALA A 76 5.79 -16.77 0.90
N GLN A 77 5.20 -17.40 1.92
CA GLN A 77 4.30 -18.55 1.80
C GLN A 77 2.81 -18.15 1.76
N GLY A 78 2.48 -16.85 1.80
CA GLY A 78 1.10 -16.36 1.85
C GLY A 78 0.39 -16.56 3.21
N ALA A 79 1.06 -17.16 4.20
CA ALA A 79 0.50 -17.42 5.52
C ALA A 79 0.31 -16.13 6.37
N LEU A 80 1.01 -15.06 6.01
CA LEU A 80 0.74 -13.69 6.47
C LEU A 80 0.18 -12.88 5.30
N GLY A 81 -1.11 -13.06 5.03
CA GLY A 81 -1.84 -12.30 4.02
C GLY A 81 -1.81 -10.79 4.33
N VAL A 82 -1.26 -10.01 3.40
CA VAL A 82 -1.27 -8.54 3.48
C VAL A 82 -2.63 -8.07 2.97
N GLN A 83 -3.60 -7.95 3.89
CA GLN A 83 -4.94 -7.41 3.58
C GLN A 83 -4.79 -5.97 3.05
N PHE A 84 -4.95 -5.78 1.74
CA PHE A 84 -5.01 -4.46 1.12
C PHE A 84 -6.44 -3.91 1.27
N ALA A 85 -6.58 -2.75 1.91
CA ALA A 85 -7.88 -2.10 2.04
C ALA A 85 -8.29 -1.47 0.70
N ILE A 86 -9.39 -1.92 0.12
CA ILE A 86 -9.91 -1.39 -1.15
C ILE A 86 -10.62 -0.05 -0.95
N SER A 87 -10.67 0.76 -2.01
CA SER A 87 -11.30 2.10 -1.95
C SER A 87 -12.83 2.07 -1.92
N GLY A 88 -13.45 0.94 -2.29
CA GLY A 88 -14.89 0.84 -2.54
C GLY A 88 -15.37 1.48 -3.84
N MET A 89 -14.51 2.16 -4.61
CA MET A 89 -14.85 2.73 -5.92
C MET A 89 -14.47 1.73 -7.03
N PRO A 90 -15.46 1.16 -7.78
CA PRO A 90 -15.16 0.30 -8.91
C PRO A 90 -14.60 1.11 -10.09
N PHE A 91 -13.71 0.50 -10.86
CA PHE A 91 -13.16 1.05 -12.10
C PHE A 91 -13.26 0.05 -13.24
N THR A 92 -13.62 0.56 -14.42
CA THR A 92 -13.67 -0.24 -15.65
C THR A 92 -12.28 -0.34 -16.24
N VAL A 93 -11.88 -1.54 -16.65
CA VAL A 93 -10.70 -1.79 -17.50
C VAL A 93 -11.17 -2.40 -18.81
N THR A 94 -10.70 -1.87 -19.94
CA THR A 94 -10.87 -2.50 -21.26
C THR A 94 -9.54 -2.66 -21.99
N ALA A 95 -9.45 -3.69 -22.82
CA ALA A 95 -8.31 -3.94 -23.70
C ALA A 95 -8.74 -4.68 -24.98
N THR A 96 -8.06 -4.43 -26.10
CA THR A 96 -8.34 -5.16 -27.35
C THR A 96 -7.92 -6.62 -27.24
N GLU A 97 -6.79 -6.89 -26.57
CA GLU A 97 -6.35 -8.24 -26.23
C GLU A 97 -5.51 -8.23 -24.96
N MET A 98 -5.74 -9.19 -24.07
CA MET A 98 -4.84 -9.59 -23.00
C MET A 98 -4.33 -11.01 -23.26
N LYS A 99 -3.03 -11.21 -23.11
CA LYS A 99 -2.35 -12.51 -23.07
C LYS A 99 -1.69 -12.68 -21.71
N GLY A 100 -1.74 -13.88 -21.15
CA GLY A 100 -1.14 -14.20 -19.87
C GLY A 100 -0.56 -15.61 -19.85
N ASP A 101 0.62 -15.76 -19.26
CA ASP A 101 1.21 -17.05 -18.91
C ASP A 101 1.08 -17.22 -17.40
N GLY A 102 0.68 -18.43 -16.97
CA GLY A 102 0.26 -18.73 -15.60
C GLY A 102 -1.00 -17.98 -15.19
N PHE A 103 -2.16 -18.65 -15.13
CA PHE A 103 -3.45 -18.06 -14.77
C PHE A 103 -4.09 -18.78 -13.59
N GLU A 104 -4.63 -18.03 -12.64
CA GLU A 104 -5.36 -18.49 -11.45
C GLU A 104 -6.57 -17.58 -11.22
N GLN A 105 -7.72 -18.15 -10.85
CA GLN A 105 -8.92 -17.37 -10.53
C GLN A 105 -9.79 -18.06 -9.48
N PHE A 106 -10.24 -17.29 -8.47
CA PHE A 106 -11.05 -17.77 -7.35
C PHE A 106 -11.93 -16.64 -6.76
N GLY A 107 -12.90 -17.00 -5.92
CA GLY A 107 -13.69 -16.02 -5.17
C GLY A 107 -13.00 -15.59 -3.88
N ALA A 108 -13.02 -14.30 -3.56
CA ALA A 108 -12.49 -13.75 -2.31
C ALA A 108 -13.41 -12.66 -1.73
N LEU A 109 -13.14 -12.24 -0.49
CA LEU A 109 -13.81 -11.12 0.17
C LEU A 109 -12.77 -10.02 0.43
N ASP A 110 -12.91 -8.92 -0.29
CA ASP A 110 -12.15 -7.69 -0.05
C ASP A 110 -12.81 -6.84 1.02
N HIS A 111 -11.98 -6.05 1.72
CA HIS A 111 -12.41 -5.16 2.79
C HIS A 111 -11.99 -3.72 2.49
N MET A 112 -12.89 -2.77 2.72
CA MET A 112 -12.56 -1.35 2.79
C MET A 112 -11.90 -1.00 4.13
N ILE A 113 -11.46 0.25 4.28
CA ILE A 113 -11.11 0.80 5.60
C ILE A 113 -12.36 0.88 6.50
N GLU A 114 -12.16 0.80 7.82
CA GLU A 114 -13.22 1.00 8.82
C GLU A 114 -13.80 2.42 8.73
N GLY A 115 -15.13 2.55 8.66
CA GLY A 115 -15.79 3.85 8.48
C GLY A 115 -15.59 4.45 7.08
N SER A 116 -15.48 3.60 6.06
CA SER A 116 -15.32 4.04 4.67
C SER A 116 -16.62 4.71 4.19
N PRO A 117 -16.56 5.89 3.54
CA PRO A 117 -17.77 6.54 3.00
C PRO A 117 -18.44 5.72 1.89
N ASN A 118 -17.77 4.69 1.38
CA ASN A 118 -18.25 3.77 0.36
C ASN A 118 -18.74 2.43 0.94
N GLU A 119 -18.75 2.25 2.28
CA GLU A 119 -18.96 0.94 2.94
C GLU A 119 -20.38 0.37 2.81
N GLY A 120 -21.37 1.24 2.61
CA GLY A 120 -22.76 0.89 2.39
C GLY A 120 -23.36 -0.06 3.46
N ASP A 121 -24.35 -0.83 3.05
CA ASP A 121 -25.01 -1.81 3.93
C ASP A 121 -24.17 -3.08 4.18
N THR A 122 -23.00 -3.23 3.55
CA THR A 122 -22.14 -4.44 3.68
C THR A 122 -21.09 -4.34 4.78
N GLY A 123 -20.97 -3.19 5.46
CA GLY A 123 -19.88 -2.94 6.40
C GLY A 123 -18.52 -2.96 5.71
N GLY A 124 -18.45 -2.50 4.46
CA GLY A 124 -17.21 -2.38 3.70
C GLY A 124 -16.70 -3.69 3.11
N GLN A 125 -17.51 -4.76 3.09
CA GLN A 125 -17.16 -6.04 2.48
C GLN A 125 -17.61 -6.09 1.01
N VAL A 126 -16.74 -6.57 0.12
CA VAL A 126 -17.03 -6.76 -1.31
C VAL A 126 -16.63 -8.16 -1.72
N LEU A 127 -17.57 -8.92 -2.29
CA LEU A 127 -17.28 -10.22 -2.90
C LEU A 127 -16.63 -9.98 -4.27
N VAL A 128 -15.40 -10.46 -4.44
CA VAL A 128 -14.59 -10.27 -5.66
C VAL A 128 -14.20 -11.60 -6.29
N ILE A 129 -13.95 -11.55 -7.59
CA ILE A 129 -13.31 -12.62 -8.38
C ILE A 129 -11.83 -12.22 -8.51
N THR A 130 -11.02 -12.69 -7.57
CA THR A 130 -9.57 -12.51 -7.63
C THR A 130 -9.01 -13.30 -8.80
N THR A 131 -8.27 -12.62 -9.67
CA THR A 131 -7.72 -13.15 -10.91
C THR A 131 -6.24 -12.84 -10.99
N ALA A 132 -5.38 -13.84 -10.80
CA ALA A 132 -3.94 -13.71 -10.82
C ALA A 132 -3.33 -14.22 -12.14
N ILE A 133 -2.33 -13.51 -12.64
CA ILE A 133 -1.60 -13.81 -13.89
C ILE A 133 -0.10 -13.60 -13.66
N LYS A 134 0.73 -14.63 -13.93
CA LYS A 134 2.17 -14.58 -13.64
C LYS A 134 2.90 -13.54 -14.48
N THR A 135 2.67 -13.57 -15.78
CA THR A 135 3.16 -12.55 -16.72
C THR A 135 2.07 -12.21 -17.71
N ALA A 136 1.67 -10.93 -17.77
CA ALA A 136 0.60 -10.47 -18.64
C ALA A 136 1.10 -9.44 -19.68
N THR A 137 0.53 -9.49 -20.88
CA THR A 137 0.74 -8.53 -21.98
C THR A 137 -0.61 -8.01 -22.44
N ILE A 138 -0.83 -6.69 -22.36
CA ILE A 138 -2.14 -6.06 -22.59
C ILE A 138 -2.05 -5.02 -23.71
N THR A 139 -2.86 -5.18 -24.75
CA THR A 139 -2.87 -4.35 -25.96
C THR A 139 -3.99 -3.32 -25.91
N LYS A 140 -3.65 -2.03 -26.08
CA LYS A 140 -4.56 -0.88 -25.98
C LYS A 140 -5.36 -0.88 -24.66
N LEU A 141 -4.64 -0.84 -23.54
CA LEU A 141 -5.23 -0.68 -22.22
C LEU A 141 -5.97 0.66 -22.11
N CYS A 142 -7.21 0.60 -21.64
CA CYS A 142 -8.02 1.71 -21.18
C CYS A 142 -8.48 1.38 -19.75
N GLN A 143 -8.32 2.32 -18.82
CA GLN A 143 -8.85 2.20 -17.46
C GLN A 143 -9.57 3.51 -17.10
N SER A 144 -10.78 3.42 -16.56
CA SER A 144 -11.56 4.59 -16.14
C SER A 144 -12.22 4.38 -14.77
N VAL A 145 -12.01 5.34 -13.87
CA VAL A 145 -12.74 5.48 -12.61
C VAL A 145 -13.75 6.62 -12.78
N ASP A 146 -15.04 6.39 -12.54
CA ASP A 146 -16.02 7.47 -12.47
C ASP A 146 -15.92 8.17 -11.09
N LEU A 147 -15.79 9.49 -11.10
CA LEU A 147 -15.67 10.33 -9.91
C LEU A 147 -16.93 11.20 -9.69
N GLY A 148 -18.07 10.79 -10.24
CA GLY A 148 -19.35 11.50 -10.12
C GLY A 148 -19.70 12.32 -11.36
N GLY A 149 -19.52 11.75 -12.56
CA GLY A 149 -19.80 12.41 -13.84
C GLY A 149 -18.56 12.93 -14.57
N ILE A 150 -17.36 12.76 -13.99
CA ILE A 150 -16.08 12.95 -14.67
C ILE A 150 -15.24 11.70 -14.44
N ASN A 151 -14.70 11.13 -15.51
CA ASN A 151 -13.86 9.94 -15.45
C ASN A 151 -12.38 10.31 -15.31
N LEU A 152 -11.68 9.73 -14.34
CA LEU A 152 -10.22 9.65 -14.37
C LEU A 152 -9.82 8.53 -15.33
N LEU A 153 -9.19 8.91 -16.45
CA LEU A 153 -8.95 8.07 -17.61
C LEU A 153 -7.45 7.83 -17.83
N ILE A 154 -7.05 6.56 -17.81
CA ILE A 154 -5.69 6.08 -18.05
C ILE A 154 -5.68 5.27 -19.36
N LYS A 155 -4.77 5.59 -20.29
CA LYS A 155 -4.60 4.86 -21.55
C LYS A 155 -3.13 4.52 -21.79
N ALA A 156 -2.84 3.28 -22.20
CA ALA A 156 -1.48 2.78 -22.45
C ALA A 156 -1.49 1.58 -23.43
N GLY A 157 -0.32 1.08 -23.83
CA GLY A 157 -0.22 -0.09 -24.71
C GLY A 157 -0.67 0.16 -26.15
N GLY A 158 -0.65 1.43 -26.57
CA GLY A 158 -0.97 1.87 -27.93
C GLY A 158 0.24 1.80 -28.88
N ASN A 159 0.01 2.15 -30.14
CA ASN A 159 1.06 2.38 -31.15
C ASN A 159 2.04 1.21 -31.37
N GLY A 160 1.62 -0.03 -31.11
CA GLY A 160 2.38 -1.25 -31.40
C GLY A 160 3.20 -1.82 -30.24
N THR A 161 3.35 -1.08 -29.13
CA THR A 161 4.05 -1.58 -27.93
C THR A 161 3.04 -1.83 -26.81
N PRO A 162 2.76 -3.08 -26.42
CA PRO A 162 1.75 -3.38 -25.40
C PRO A 162 2.24 -3.05 -23.97
N VAL A 163 1.28 -2.93 -23.05
CA VAL A 163 1.52 -2.95 -21.60
C VAL A 163 2.07 -4.31 -21.20
N SER A 164 2.96 -4.36 -20.21
CA SER A 164 3.42 -5.62 -19.60
C SER A 164 3.35 -5.57 -18.09
N ALA A 165 2.94 -6.69 -17.48
CA ALA A 165 2.81 -6.86 -16.04
C ALA A 165 3.48 -8.16 -15.57
N THR A 166 3.97 -8.19 -14.33
CA THR A 166 4.39 -9.42 -13.64
C THR A 166 3.72 -9.50 -12.27
N ASP A 167 3.33 -10.71 -11.89
CA ASP A 167 2.58 -11.00 -10.65
C ASP A 167 1.31 -10.12 -10.54
N LEU A 168 0.56 -10.03 -11.66
CA LEU A 168 -0.63 -9.20 -11.80
C LEU A 168 -1.80 -9.88 -11.10
N THR A 169 -2.44 -9.21 -10.15
CA THR A 169 -3.71 -9.64 -9.55
C THR A 169 -4.77 -8.57 -9.82
N LEU A 170 -5.94 -9.00 -10.28
CA LEU A 170 -7.12 -8.18 -10.54
C LEU A 170 -8.26 -8.67 -9.64
N ASP A 171 -8.84 -7.78 -8.84
CA ASP A 171 -9.93 -8.11 -7.93
C ASP A 171 -11.18 -7.34 -8.37
N GLY A 172 -12.18 -8.06 -8.87
CA GLY A 172 -13.33 -7.44 -9.54
C GLY A 172 -14.60 -8.28 -9.55
N THR A 173 -15.73 -7.65 -9.83
CA THR A 173 -17.06 -8.28 -9.78
C THR A 173 -17.54 -8.82 -11.13
N GLU A 174 -16.95 -8.37 -12.23
CA GLU A 174 -17.33 -8.76 -13.60
C GLU A 174 -16.09 -8.82 -14.50
N GLN A 175 -15.99 -9.85 -15.34
CA GLN A 175 -15.05 -9.92 -16.46
C GLN A 175 -15.74 -10.52 -17.68
N SER A 176 -15.57 -9.88 -18.83
CA SER A 176 -16.18 -10.23 -20.11
C SER A 176 -15.16 -10.12 -21.26
N GLY A 177 -15.38 -10.90 -22.33
CA GLY A 177 -14.51 -10.97 -23.51
C GLY A 177 -14.39 -12.40 -24.06
N ASP A 178 -13.76 -12.53 -25.24
CA ASP A 178 -13.57 -13.81 -25.94
C ASP A 178 -12.34 -14.54 -25.37
N ALA A 179 -12.56 -15.32 -24.32
CA ALA A 179 -11.51 -16.06 -23.60
C ALA A 179 -11.15 -17.41 -24.25
N SER A 180 -9.87 -17.76 -24.18
CA SER A 180 -9.28 -19.03 -24.63
C SER A 180 -8.12 -19.40 -23.71
N PHE A 181 -8.02 -20.67 -23.34
CA PHE A 181 -7.08 -21.16 -22.32
C PHE A 181 -6.30 -22.39 -22.82
N THR A 182 -5.09 -22.58 -22.32
CA THR A 182 -4.31 -23.82 -22.52
C THR A 182 -4.20 -24.57 -21.19
N ASN A 183 -4.51 -25.87 -21.20
CA ASN A 183 -4.47 -26.75 -20.02
C ASN A 183 -5.25 -26.17 -18.83
N ILE A 184 -6.53 -25.84 -19.05
CA ILE A 184 -7.40 -25.32 -17.99
C ILE A 184 -7.87 -26.44 -17.04
N GLU A 185 -7.75 -26.17 -15.75
CA GLU A 185 -8.23 -26.95 -14.61
C GLU A 185 -9.36 -26.14 -13.94
N ILE A 186 -10.49 -26.77 -13.63
CA ILE A 186 -11.70 -26.10 -13.10
C ILE A 186 -12.27 -26.92 -11.95
N GLY A 187 -12.57 -26.28 -10.82
CA GLY A 187 -13.04 -26.95 -9.61
C GLY A 187 -11.92 -27.35 -8.65
N ASN A 188 -10.74 -26.74 -8.79
CA ASN A 188 -9.64 -26.90 -7.82
C ASN A 188 -10.00 -26.19 -6.51
N ASP A 189 -9.36 -26.59 -5.40
CA ASP A 189 -9.39 -25.83 -4.15
C ASP A 189 -8.43 -24.64 -4.26
N ALA A 190 -8.89 -23.43 -3.96
CA ALA A 190 -8.12 -22.20 -4.17
C ALA A 190 -6.80 -22.15 -3.38
N SER A 191 -6.67 -22.92 -2.29
CA SER A 191 -5.42 -23.03 -1.52
C SER A 191 -4.37 -23.96 -2.17
N THR A 192 -4.73 -24.68 -3.23
CA THR A 192 -3.84 -25.64 -3.93
C THR A 192 -3.15 -25.07 -5.16
N LEU A 193 -3.61 -23.91 -5.67
CA LEU A 193 -3.19 -23.26 -6.91
C LEU A 193 -1.66 -23.04 -7.05
N ASP A 194 -1.14 -23.19 -8.27
CA ASP A 194 0.31 -23.18 -8.52
C ASP A 194 0.80 -22.53 -9.84
N LYS A 195 -0.09 -22.04 -10.72
CA LYS A 195 0.27 -21.51 -12.05
C LYS A 195 0.78 -20.06 -12.02
N ALA A 196 0.26 -19.23 -11.13
CA ALA A 196 0.72 -17.85 -10.90
C ALA A 196 1.29 -17.64 -9.47
N GLY A 197 0.92 -18.50 -8.52
CA GLY A 197 1.44 -18.50 -7.15
C GLY A 197 0.64 -17.64 -6.17
N VAL A 198 -0.60 -17.29 -6.51
CA VAL A 198 -1.55 -16.57 -5.65
C VAL A 198 -2.63 -17.55 -5.20
N LYS A 199 -2.56 -17.94 -3.92
CA LYS A 199 -3.46 -18.91 -3.32
C LYS A 199 -4.65 -18.24 -2.65
N GLY A 200 -5.85 -18.71 -2.98
CA GLY A 200 -7.09 -18.29 -2.35
C GLY A 200 -7.43 -19.11 -1.09
N PRO A 201 -8.59 -18.85 -0.46
CA PRO A 201 -8.99 -19.52 0.77
C PRO A 201 -9.28 -21.01 0.56
N ALA A 202 -8.91 -21.85 1.54
CA ALA A 202 -9.19 -23.29 1.50
C ALA A 202 -10.70 -23.57 1.48
N GLY A 203 -11.12 -24.58 0.71
CA GLY A 203 -12.52 -24.94 0.48
C GLY A 203 -13.25 -24.06 -0.55
N VAL A 204 -12.60 -23.05 -1.13
CA VAL A 204 -13.21 -22.18 -2.16
C VAL A 204 -12.95 -22.74 -3.57
N PHE A 205 -13.98 -22.68 -4.42
CA PHE A 205 -13.89 -23.02 -5.84
C PHE A 205 -12.89 -22.13 -6.57
N SER A 206 -12.06 -22.74 -7.41
CA SER A 206 -11.09 -22.06 -8.26
C SER A 206 -10.90 -22.73 -9.62
N GLN A 207 -10.25 -22.00 -10.52
CA GLN A 207 -9.79 -22.49 -11.82
C GLN A 207 -8.39 -21.94 -12.12
N GLN A 208 -7.58 -22.70 -12.85
CA GLN A 208 -6.23 -22.29 -13.26
C GLN A 208 -5.87 -22.81 -14.66
N ALA A 209 -4.89 -22.20 -15.31
CA ALA A 209 -4.43 -22.59 -16.64
C ALA A 209 -2.97 -22.24 -16.87
N ASP A 210 -2.30 -22.97 -17.77
CA ASP A 210 -0.90 -22.68 -18.13
C ASP A 210 -0.79 -21.37 -18.92
N THR A 211 -1.76 -21.08 -19.80
CA THR A 211 -1.89 -19.77 -20.48
C THR A 211 -3.35 -19.36 -20.67
N ILE A 212 -3.56 -18.04 -20.74
CA ILE A 212 -4.85 -17.40 -21.05
C ILE A 212 -4.68 -16.36 -22.17
N ARG A 213 -5.69 -16.25 -23.03
CA ARG A 213 -5.83 -15.15 -23.99
C ARG A 213 -7.29 -14.70 -24.03
N ILE A 214 -7.55 -13.44 -23.73
CA ILE A 214 -8.86 -12.79 -23.83
C ILE A 214 -8.80 -11.70 -24.90
N ALA A 215 -9.64 -11.78 -25.94
CA ALA A 215 -9.89 -10.64 -26.83
C ALA A 215 -11.12 -9.85 -26.34
N ASN A 216 -11.19 -8.56 -26.70
CA ASN A 216 -12.32 -7.69 -26.33
C ASN A 216 -12.59 -7.66 -24.82
N LEU A 217 -11.52 -7.66 -24.01
CA LEU A 217 -11.60 -7.67 -22.55
C LEU A 217 -12.31 -6.40 -22.05
N ARG A 218 -13.33 -6.60 -21.22
CA ARG A 218 -13.89 -5.57 -20.33
C ARG A 218 -14.14 -6.17 -18.94
N SER A 219 -13.55 -5.58 -17.90
CA SER A 219 -13.76 -5.97 -16.50
C SER A 219 -14.07 -4.78 -15.60
N THR A 220 -14.78 -5.06 -14.51
CA THR A 220 -15.19 -4.10 -13.46
C THR A 220 -14.46 -4.50 -12.18
N ASN A 221 -13.48 -3.69 -11.75
CA ASN A 221 -12.49 -4.07 -10.72
C ASN A 221 -12.49 -3.07 -9.56
N TYR A 222 -12.18 -3.53 -8.35
CA TYR A 222 -11.99 -2.71 -7.14
C TYR A 222 -10.51 -2.56 -6.78
N ALA A 223 -9.67 -3.53 -7.14
CA ALA A 223 -8.23 -3.45 -7.00
C ALA A 223 -7.49 -3.98 -8.24
N THR A 224 -6.22 -3.59 -8.34
CA THR A 224 -5.25 -4.14 -9.29
C THR A 224 -3.88 -3.99 -8.67
N THR A 225 -3.17 -5.09 -8.46
CA THR A 225 -1.81 -5.12 -7.92
C THR A 225 -0.87 -5.82 -8.89
N ALA A 226 0.41 -5.44 -8.90
CA ALA A 226 1.44 -6.07 -9.73
C ALA A 226 2.82 -5.82 -9.11
N ALA A 227 3.73 -6.80 -9.19
CA ALA A 227 5.12 -6.60 -8.76
C ALA A 227 5.87 -5.66 -9.72
N VAL A 228 5.55 -5.72 -11.02
CA VAL A 228 6.02 -4.78 -12.03
C VAL A 228 4.88 -4.46 -12.99
N PHE A 229 4.62 -3.18 -13.27
CA PHE A 229 3.66 -2.75 -14.29
C PHE A 229 4.28 -1.69 -15.19
N LYS A 230 4.39 -1.99 -16.49
CA LYS A 230 5.01 -1.12 -17.50
C LYS A 230 3.94 -0.64 -18.48
N LEU A 231 3.80 0.67 -18.58
CA LEU A 231 2.75 1.34 -19.35
C LEU A 231 3.34 2.16 -20.52
N PRO A 232 3.77 1.55 -21.64
CA PRO A 232 4.22 2.28 -22.83
C PRO A 232 3.12 3.20 -23.38
N GLY A 233 3.50 4.44 -23.71
CA GLY A 233 2.57 5.44 -24.21
C GLY A 233 1.52 5.90 -23.18
N LEU A 234 1.82 5.79 -21.87
CA LEU A 234 0.93 6.22 -20.79
C LEU A 234 0.42 7.66 -21.01
N LYS A 235 -0.90 7.79 -21.08
CA LYS A 235 -1.63 9.05 -21.01
C LYS A 235 -2.60 9.00 -19.83
N LEU A 236 -2.49 9.99 -18.94
CA LEU A 236 -3.44 10.28 -17.88
C LEU A 236 -4.25 11.53 -18.26
N SER A 237 -5.56 11.52 -18.02
CA SER A 237 -6.45 12.65 -18.31
C SER A 237 -7.78 12.52 -17.58
N PHE A 238 -8.48 13.64 -17.35
CA PHE A 238 -9.91 13.60 -17.05
C PHE A 238 -10.73 13.61 -18.36
N SER A 239 -11.91 13.02 -18.36
CA SER A 239 -12.82 12.99 -19.51
C SER A 239 -14.28 12.81 -19.08
N ASP A 240 -15.21 13.38 -19.84
CA ASP A 240 -16.65 13.18 -19.65
C ASP A 240 -17.11 11.75 -20.05
N THR A 241 -16.21 10.94 -20.62
CA THR A 241 -16.47 9.55 -21.04
C THR A 241 -15.41 8.59 -20.51
N GLY A 242 -15.84 7.40 -20.08
CA GLY A 242 -14.99 6.32 -19.58
C GLY A 242 -14.46 5.38 -20.67
N CYS A 243 -14.24 4.12 -20.27
CA CYS A 243 -13.86 2.97 -21.10
C CYS A 243 -15.04 2.00 -21.31
#